data_AF-A0A9D0VZR2-F1
#
_entry.id   AF-A0A9D0VZR2-F1
#
_cell.length_a   1.000
_cell.length_b   1.000
_cell.length_c   1.000
_cell.angle_alpha   90.00
_cell.angle_beta   90.00
_cell.angle_gamma   90.00
#
_symmetry.space_group_name_H-M   'P 1'
#
loop_
_entity.id
_entity.type
_entity.pdbx_description
1 polymer ?
#
loop_
_entity_poly.entity_id
_entity_poly.type
_entity_poly.pdbx_seq_one_letter_code
_entity_poly.pdbx_strand_id
1 'polypeptide(L)'
;QTLEALKQAVIGRNFRVIRVQPLDQGLVPKGQEDRRRIILYFCSFSFLNEALAIDPRVGLFLPCRVTVVETAGGVQVMSINPKHLSHLFNNAELDEACERMFKLYNEIMEEATF
;
A
#
# COMPACT_ATOMS: atom_id res chain seq x y z
N GLN A 1 -16.66 -1.73 -4.92
CA GLN A 1 -16.26 -0.91 -6.08
C GLN A 1 -14.84 -0.38 -5.91
N THR A 2 -14.55 0.42 -4.88
CA THR A 2 -13.22 1.02 -4.59
C THR A 2 -12.06 0.02 -4.59
N LEU A 3 -12.23 -1.17 -3.97
CA LEU A 3 -11.19 -2.19 -3.96
C LEU A 3 -10.80 -2.66 -5.37
N GLU A 4 -11.77 -2.77 -6.28
CA GLU A 4 -11.49 -3.21 -7.64
C GLU A 4 -10.81 -2.10 -8.44
N ALA A 5 -11.25 -0.85 -8.28
CA ALA A 5 -10.59 0.32 -8.85
C ALA A 5 -9.12 0.43 -8.38
N LEU A 6 -8.86 0.21 -7.08
CA LEU A 6 -7.49 0.16 -6.54
C LEU A 6 -6.64 -0.92 -7.19
N LYS A 7 -7.17 -2.13 -7.41
CA LYS A 7 -6.41 -3.19 -8.10
C LYS A 7 -6.07 -2.77 -9.53
N GLN A 8 -7.01 -2.17 -10.25
CA GLN A 8 -6.76 -1.72 -11.63
C GLN A 8 -5.72 -0.60 -11.66
N ALA A 9 -5.82 0.39 -10.77
CA ALA A 9 -4.86 1.50 -10.68
C ALA A 9 -3.43 1.01 -10.32
N VAL A 10 -3.33 0.00 -9.45
CA VAL A 10 -2.06 -0.68 -9.10
C VAL A 10 -1.50 -1.40 -10.33
N ILE A 11 -2.31 -2.21 -11.03
CA ILE A 11 -1.89 -2.97 -12.21
C ILE A 11 -1.47 -2.03 -13.34
N GLY A 12 -2.22 -0.96 -13.59
CA GLY A 12 -1.93 0.04 -14.62
C GLY A 12 -0.60 0.76 -14.43
N ARG A 13 -0.06 0.77 -13.21
CA ARG A 13 1.26 1.34 -12.87
C ARG A 13 2.38 0.30 -12.76
N ASN A 14 2.16 -0.90 -13.30
CA ASN A 14 3.12 -2.02 -13.28
C ASN A 14 3.44 -2.55 -11.87
N PHE A 15 2.55 -2.35 -10.91
CA PHE A 15 2.63 -3.06 -9.64
C PHE A 15 1.86 -4.38 -9.73
N ARG A 16 2.40 -5.42 -9.09
CA ARG A 16 1.71 -6.70 -8.94
C ARG A 16 0.88 -6.69 -7.67
N VAL A 17 -0.39 -7.07 -7.77
CA VAL A 17 -1.21 -7.40 -6.60
C VAL A 17 -0.68 -8.70 -5.97
N ILE A 18 -0.25 -8.62 -4.72
CA ILE A 18 0.34 -9.75 -3.98
C ILE A 18 -0.74 -10.49 -3.20
N ARG A 19 -1.59 -9.75 -2.48
CA ARG A 19 -2.60 -10.33 -1.62
C ARG A 19 -3.73 -9.34 -1.36
N VAL A 20 -4.93 -9.86 -1.23
CA VAL A 20 -6.08 -9.14 -0.68
C VAL A 20 -6.55 -9.93 0.53
N GLN A 21 -6.75 -9.27 1.66
CA GLN A 21 -7.24 -9.93 2.87
C GLN A 21 -8.14 -9.02 3.69
N PRO A 22 -9.07 -9.58 4.46
CA PRO A 22 -9.66 -8.88 5.59
C PRO A 22 -8.60 -8.43 6.61
N LEU A 23 -8.86 -7.29 7.25
CA LEU A 23 -8.01 -6.70 8.28
C LEU A 23 -7.93 -7.62 9.51
N ASP A 24 -9.02 -8.30 9.84
CA ASP A 24 -9.17 -9.23 10.95
C ASP A 24 -8.93 -10.69 10.58
N GLN A 25 -8.39 -10.96 9.39
CA GLN A 25 -8.04 -12.33 8.99
C GLN A 25 -7.05 -12.93 9.98
N GLY A 26 -7.42 -14.08 10.55
CA GLY A 26 -6.64 -14.78 11.58
C GLY A 26 -6.84 -14.24 13.00
N LEU A 27 -7.59 -13.15 13.17
CA LEU A 27 -8.02 -12.65 14.48
C LEU A 27 -9.40 -13.19 14.87
N VAL A 28 -10.25 -13.51 13.89
CA VAL A 28 -11.59 -14.09 14.07
C VAL A 28 -11.69 -15.47 13.43
N PRO A 29 -12.72 -16.29 13.79
CA PRO A 29 -12.94 -17.57 13.14
C PRO A 29 -13.11 -17.43 11.63
N LYS A 30 -12.57 -18.40 10.88
CA LYS A 30 -12.64 -18.41 9.43
C LYS A 30 -14.08 -18.29 8.94
N GLY A 31 -14.33 -17.33 8.06
CA GLY A 31 -15.65 -17.03 7.49
C GLY A 31 -16.41 -15.93 8.24
N GLN A 32 -15.90 -15.44 9.38
CA GLN A 32 -16.49 -14.35 10.17
C GLN A 32 -15.75 -13.02 10.01
N GLU A 33 -14.77 -12.96 9.11
CA GLU A 33 -13.98 -11.75 8.86
C GLU A 33 -14.84 -10.59 8.31
N ASP A 34 -14.55 -9.37 8.76
CA ASP A 34 -15.23 -8.17 8.28
C ASP A 34 -14.75 -7.78 6.88
N ARG A 35 -15.55 -8.15 5.87
CA ARG A 35 -15.30 -7.86 4.46
C ARG A 35 -15.33 -6.36 4.11
N ARG A 36 -15.77 -5.51 5.04
CA ARG A 36 -15.76 -4.05 4.88
C ARG A 36 -14.42 -3.42 5.26
N ARG A 37 -13.50 -4.20 5.83
CA ARG A 37 -12.16 -3.76 6.25
C ARG A 37 -11.13 -4.64 5.56
N ILE A 38 -10.61 -4.16 4.43
CA ILE A 38 -9.74 -4.95 3.56
C ILE A 38 -8.36 -4.30 3.49
N ILE A 39 -7.33 -5.13 3.46
CA ILE A 39 -5.96 -4.74 3.12
C ILE A 39 -5.63 -5.26 1.72
N LEU A 40 -5.21 -4.36 0.85
CA LEU A 40 -4.60 -4.65 -0.44
C LEU A 40 -3.07 -4.56 -0.31
N TYR A 41 -2.39 -5.66 -0.59
CA TYR A 41 -0.94 -5.74 -0.67
C TYR A 41 -0.51 -5.80 -2.14
N PHE A 42 0.47 -4.98 -2.51
CA PHE A 42 0.98 -4.89 -3.87
C PHE A 42 2.48 -4.55 -3.88
N CYS A 43 3.16 -4.76 -5.00
CA CYS A 43 4.60 -4.51 -5.07
C CYS A 43 5.05 -4.21 -6.51
N SER A 44 5.98 -3.26 -6.63
CA SER A 44 6.84 -3.11 -7.81
C SER A 44 8.19 -3.73 -7.46
N PHE A 45 8.53 -4.84 -8.12
CA PHE A 45 9.78 -5.57 -7.82
C PHE A 45 11.03 -4.81 -8.28
N SER A 46 10.93 -4.01 -9.36
CA SER A 46 12.03 -3.16 -9.81
C SER A 46 12.34 -2.08 -8.77
N PHE A 47 11.31 -1.33 -8.35
CA PHE A 47 11.46 -0.32 -7.31
C PHE A 47 11.94 -0.92 -5.99
N LEU A 48 11.41 -2.08 -5.63
CA LEU A 48 11.84 -2.82 -4.44
C LEU A 48 13.34 -3.11 -4.47
N ASN A 49 13.84 -3.65 -5.59
CA ASN A 49 15.24 -3.97 -5.72
C ASN A 49 16.14 -2.72 -5.60
N GLU A 50 15.73 -1.59 -6.19
CA GLU A 50 16.42 -0.31 -6.03
C GLU A 50 16.47 0.14 -4.55
N ALA A 51 15.32 0.13 -3.87
CA ALA A 51 15.22 0.59 -2.48
C ALA A 51 16.00 -0.30 -1.49
N LEU A 52 15.97 -1.62 -1.68
CA LEU A 52 16.72 -2.57 -0.84
C LEU A 52 18.24 -2.41 -1.01
N ALA A 53 18.70 -2.00 -2.20
CA ALA A 53 20.12 -1.74 -2.46
C ALA A 53 20.62 -0.50 -1.72
N ILE A 54 19.75 0.49 -1.49
CA ILE A 54 20.06 1.69 -0.69
C ILE A 54 20.03 1.34 0.80
N ASP A 55 18.96 0.69 1.26
CA ASP A 55 18.82 0.32 2.67
C ASP A 55 17.95 -0.93 2.84
N PRO A 56 18.48 -2.05 3.35
CA PRO A 56 17.69 -3.28 3.53
C PRO A 56 16.55 -3.12 4.54
N ARG A 57 16.60 -2.11 5.43
CA ARG A 57 15.55 -1.84 6.44
C ARG A 57 14.22 -1.43 5.82
N VAL A 58 14.20 -0.99 4.55
CA VAL A 58 12.94 -0.74 3.82
C VAL A 58 12.03 -1.98 3.81
N GLY A 59 12.61 -3.18 3.96
CA GLY A 59 11.91 -4.45 4.12
C GLY A 59 10.81 -4.46 5.18
N LEU A 60 10.95 -3.63 6.23
CA LEU A 60 9.98 -3.52 7.32
C LEU A 60 8.61 -2.96 6.87
N PHE A 61 8.56 -2.29 5.72
CA PHE A 61 7.34 -1.69 5.16
C PHE A 61 6.87 -2.38 3.89
N LEU A 62 7.38 -3.59 3.61
CA LEU A 62 7.02 -4.37 2.43
C LEU A 62 6.04 -5.51 2.75
N PRO A 63 5.24 -5.94 1.75
CA PRO A 63 5.00 -5.23 0.49
C PRO A 63 4.20 -3.94 0.71
N CYS A 64 4.08 -3.11 -0.34
CA CYS A 64 3.25 -1.91 -0.30
C CYS A 64 1.81 -2.26 0.12
N ARG A 65 1.16 -1.37 0.87
CA ARG A 65 -0.12 -1.65 1.52
C ARG A 65 -1.08 -0.46 1.42
N VAL A 66 -2.29 -0.72 0.98
CA VAL A 66 -3.44 0.18 1.13
C VAL A 66 -4.53 -0.53 1.93
N THR A 67 -5.10 0.14 2.92
CA THR A 67 -6.22 -0.35 3.73
C THR A 67 -7.49 0.38 3.33
N VAL A 68 -8.55 -0.36 3.04
CA VAL A 68 -9.87 0.12 2.66
C VAL A 68 -10.85 -0.21 3.78
N VAL A 69 -11.57 0.80 4.28
CA VAL A 69 -12.56 0.64 5.35
C VAL A 69 -13.86 1.30 4.96
N GLU A 70 -14.96 0.55 4.93
CA GLU A 70 -16.29 1.13 4.79
C GLU A 70 -16.75 1.69 6.13
N THR A 71 -17.25 2.93 6.11
CA THR A 71 -17.74 3.68 7.26
C THR A 71 -19.15 4.19 6.97
N ALA A 72 -19.83 4.76 7.97
CA ALA A 72 -21.13 5.41 7.76
C ALA A 72 -21.07 6.60 6.79
N GLY A 73 -19.90 7.25 6.66
CA GLY A 73 -19.67 8.40 5.78
C GLY A 73 -19.11 8.04 4.41
N GLY A 74 -19.03 6.76 4.05
CA GLY A 74 -18.45 6.28 2.79
C GLY A 74 -17.20 5.43 2.99
N VAL A 75 -16.38 5.29 1.95
CA VAL A 75 -15.20 4.42 1.94
C VAL A 75 -13.95 5.24 2.25
N GLN A 76 -13.21 4.84 3.28
CA GLN A 76 -11.90 5.40 3.61
C GLN A 76 -10.80 4.53 2.99
N VAL A 77 -9.87 5.16 2.29
CA VAL A 77 -8.68 4.52 1.72
C VAL A 77 -7.45 5.12 2.39
N MET A 78 -6.61 4.28 2.99
CA MET A 78 -5.51 4.71 3.85
C MET A 78 -4.22 3.99 3.50
N SER A 79 -3.10 4.71 3.58
CA SER A 79 -1.75 4.15 3.48
C SER A 79 -0.79 4.90 4.40
N ILE A 80 0.37 4.31 4.64
CA ILE A 80 1.49 5.05 5.23
C ILE A 80 2.02 6.07 4.23
N ASN A 81 2.47 7.23 4.70
CA ASN A 81 3.17 8.22 3.88
C ASN A 81 4.65 7.80 3.71
N PRO A 82 5.10 7.43 2.49
CA PRO A 82 6.47 6.99 2.26
C PRO A 82 7.54 8.03 2.62
N LYS A 83 7.22 9.34 2.58
CA LYS A 83 8.18 10.41 2.94
C LYS A 83 8.66 10.35 4.39
N HIS A 84 7.94 9.68 5.27
CA HIS A 84 8.38 9.51 6.66
C HIS A 84 9.35 8.35 6.85
N LEU A 85 9.55 7.49 5.84
CA LEU A 85 10.41 6.31 5.96
C LEU A 85 11.90 6.66 5.98
N SER A 86 12.35 7.60 5.13
CA SER A 86 13.75 8.02 5.13
C SER A 86 14.17 8.62 6.47
N HIS A 87 13.31 9.44 7.08
CA HIS A 87 13.49 9.97 8.43
C HIS A 87 13.51 8.86 9.49
N LEU A 88 12.59 7.88 9.41
CA LEU A 88 12.54 6.75 10.34
C LEU A 88 13.84 5.94 10.31
N PHE A 89 14.44 5.78 9.13
CA PHE A 89 15.70 5.07 8.96
C PHE A 89 16.94 5.95 9.17
N ASN A 90 16.74 7.26 9.37
CA ASN A 90 17.81 8.25 9.41
C ASN A 90 18.75 8.11 8.22
N ASN A 91 18.18 7.99 7.01
CA ASN A 91 18.91 7.77 5.77
C ASN A 91 18.34 8.64 4.64
N ALA A 92 19.01 9.77 4.37
CA ALA A 92 18.61 10.73 3.35
C ALA A 92 18.76 10.20 1.92
N GLU A 93 19.56 9.14 1.69
CA GLU A 93 19.66 8.51 0.36
C GLU A 93 18.32 7.90 -0.11
N LEU A 94 17.39 7.65 0.83
CA LEU A 94 16.05 7.17 0.52
C LEU A 94 15.08 8.30 0.12
N ASP A 95 15.42 9.57 0.29
CA ASP A 95 14.46 10.70 0.12
C ASP A 95 13.85 10.71 -1.28
N GLU A 96 14.67 10.55 -2.32
CA GLU A 96 14.19 10.53 -3.70
C GLU A 96 13.27 9.32 -3.97
N ALA A 97 13.66 8.13 -3.51
CA ALA A 97 12.84 6.94 -3.64
C ALA A 97 11.50 7.10 -2.90
N CYS A 98 11.53 7.67 -1.70
CA CYS A 98 10.35 7.93 -0.88
C CYS A 98 9.43 8.99 -1.54
N GLU A 99 9.98 10.04 -2.15
CA GLU A 99 9.22 11.03 -2.91
C GLU A 99 8.53 10.41 -4.14
N ARG A 100 9.26 9.59 -4.92
CA ARG A 100 8.68 8.87 -6.08
C ARG A 100 7.54 7.95 -5.64
N MET A 101 7.76 7.19 -4.57
CA MET A 101 6.74 6.28 -4.05
C MET A 101 5.52 7.05 -3.51
N PHE A 102 5.72 8.18 -2.82
CA PHE A 102 4.63 9.04 -2.37
C PHE A 102 3.74 9.50 -3.53
N LYS A 103 4.33 9.95 -4.64
CA LYS A 103 3.58 10.35 -5.84
C LYS A 103 2.76 9.18 -6.40
N LEU A 104 3.39 8.01 -6.56
CA LEU A 104 2.70 6.80 -7.02
C LEU A 104 1.53 6.40 -6.13
N TYR A 105 1.67 6.48 -4.80
CA TYR A 105 0.56 6.20 -3.88
C TYR A 105 -0.61 7.18 -4.05
N ASN A 106 -0.34 8.47 -4.16
CA ASN A 106 -1.40 9.46 -4.38
C ASN A 106 -2.11 9.21 -5.71
N GLU A 107 -1.36 9.01 -6.79
CA GLU A 107 -1.94 8.72 -8.10
C GLU A 107 -2.83 7.46 -8.09
N ILE A 108 -2.38 6.38 -7.44
CA ILE A 108 -3.17 5.13 -7.28
C ILE A 108 -4.45 5.40 -6.49
N MET A 109 -4.34 6.13 -5.38
CA MET A 109 -5.45 6.35 -4.47
C MET A 109 -6.46 7.34 -5.07
N GLU A 110 -6.01 8.39 -5.75
CA GLU A 110 -6.85 9.34 -6.47
C GLU A 110 -7.63 8.62 -7.58
N GLU A 111 -6.94 7.92 -8.49
CA GLU A 111 -7.62 7.19 -9.58
C GLU A 111 -8.68 6.20 -9.09
N ALA A 112 -8.46 5.59 -7.92
CA ALA A 112 -9.41 4.62 -7.37
C ALA A 112 -10.56 5.22 -6.55
N THR A 113 -10.51 6.52 -6.23
CA THR A 113 -11.52 7.22 -5.41
C THR A 113 -12.30 8.30 -6.14
N PHE A 114 -11.89 8.66 -7.36
CA PHE A 114 -12.71 9.41 -8.33
C PHE A 114 -13.65 8.48 -9.12
#